data_AF-C3W8H1-F1
#
_entry.id   AF-C3W8H1-F1
#
_cell.length_a   1.000
_cell.length_b   1.000
_cell.length_c   1.000
_cell.angle_alpha   90.00
_cell.angle_beta   90.00
_cell.angle_gamma   90.00
#
_symmetry.space_group_name_H-M   'P 1'
#
loop_
_entity.id
_entity.type
_entity.pdbx_description
1 polymer ?
#
loop_
_entity_poly.entity_id
_entity_poly.type
_entity_poly.pdbx_seq_one_letter_code
_entity_poly.pdbx_strand_id
1 'polypeptide(L)'
;MNKTLLMKLMKMNNININNNMNNKMIMKNILLNINKNKLNNLNNNNMIIKYLNKFNNEGNKLQHLNKLYNWNNIIYKYNNNYMINMLINDNIITKLLYNMMSFYYNNTRYNIVISKPIFEHSLNKINIKFYYYLINNNKHNINNYYMNIINKLMNNMNNNNYNNNYNYFSNILSYYYNKKVTIEPIKLSYIHMNSTIMTKYISIFDNNKYNNGINNNYQSILNNIMPSLNNNNIIIDYINNIKYINKSKYNNIIYNNNNNNLNIKNIYKNMNINNTPMKLLTNKYLTGWSILFKGRLSSAKNMNRKSMINLLNGTFNNKLYLWSHMTNNYKLNYISSNHYINKKSNINKNGKYNVKVKLNYI
;
A
#
# COMPACT_ATOMS: atom_id res chain seq x y z
N MET A 1 15.60 28.33 37.19
CA MET A 1 16.86 27.78 37.74
C MET A 1 16.71 27.77 39.26
N ASN A 2 16.65 26.60 39.92
CA ASN A 2 16.30 26.52 41.34
C ASN A 2 17.51 26.90 42.22
N LYS A 3 17.41 28.06 42.89
CA LYS A 3 18.39 28.62 43.86
C LYS A 3 18.85 27.59 44.91
N THR A 4 17.98 26.63 45.21
CA THR A 4 18.18 25.52 46.14
C THR A 4 19.22 24.49 45.69
N LEU A 5 19.39 24.26 44.38
CA LEU A 5 20.34 23.27 43.87
C LEU A 5 21.78 23.81 43.86
N LEU A 6 21.92 25.11 43.59
CA LEU A 6 23.19 25.84 43.71
C LEU A 6 23.67 25.87 45.18
N MET A 7 22.75 26.16 46.12
CA MET A 7 23.04 26.13 47.56
C MET A 7 23.40 24.73 48.06
N LYS A 8 22.79 23.66 47.54
CA LYS A 8 23.14 22.28 47.90
C LYS A 8 24.56 21.89 47.45
N LEU A 9 24.96 22.33 46.25
CA LEU A 9 26.30 22.08 45.71
C LEU A 9 27.39 22.90 46.40
N MET A 10 27.08 24.12 46.83
CA MET A 10 28.00 24.93 47.64
C MET A 10 28.15 24.39 49.08
N LYS A 11 27.10 23.78 49.65
CA LYS A 11 27.16 23.17 51.00
C LYS A 11 27.92 21.83 51.06
N MET A 12 27.98 21.07 49.97
CA MET A 12 28.73 19.80 49.94
C MET A 12 30.26 19.99 49.82
N ASN A 13 30.69 21.15 49.30
CA ASN A 13 32.10 21.50 49.23
C ASN A 13 32.37 22.55 50.32
N ASN A 14 32.84 22.15 51.50
CA ASN A 14 33.31 23.09 52.53
C ASN A 14 34.49 23.91 51.97
N ILE A 15 34.22 25.09 51.42
CA ILE A 15 35.23 25.94 50.77
C ILE A 15 35.72 26.97 51.80
N ASN A 16 36.93 26.74 52.32
CA ASN A 16 37.72 27.78 52.98
C ASN A 16 38.29 28.71 51.89
N ILE A 17 37.79 29.94 51.89
CA ILE A 17 38.10 30.99 50.91
C ILE A 17 39.45 31.61 51.28
N ASN A 18 40.57 31.00 50.89
CA ASN A 18 41.89 31.67 51.04
C ASN A 18 42.91 31.38 49.91
N ASN A 19 42.59 30.59 48.88
CA ASN A 19 43.49 30.34 47.75
C ASN A 19 42.79 30.51 46.38
N ASN A 20 43.12 31.58 45.66
CA ASN A 20 42.50 31.96 44.37
C ASN A 20 42.60 30.89 43.27
N MET A 21 43.68 30.09 43.22
CA MET A 21 43.85 28.98 42.26
C MET A 21 42.91 27.80 42.54
N ASN A 22 42.73 27.44 43.81
CA ASN A 22 41.81 26.35 44.22
C ASN A 22 40.36 26.74 43.95
N ASN A 23 39.99 28.00 44.18
CA ASN A 23 38.65 28.52 43.89
C ASN A 23 38.31 28.45 42.39
N LYS A 24 39.29 28.69 41.50
CA LYS A 24 39.10 28.55 40.04
C LYS A 24 38.85 27.11 39.60
N MET A 25 39.56 26.14 40.19
CA MET A 25 39.36 24.71 39.87
C MET A 25 38.02 24.19 40.39
N ILE A 26 37.60 24.64 41.57
CA ILE A 26 36.28 24.33 42.12
C ILE A 26 35.17 24.90 41.23
N MET A 27 35.30 26.13 40.75
CA MET A 27 34.36 26.70 39.77
C MET A 27 34.30 25.89 38.47
N LYS A 28 35.44 25.46 37.93
CA LYS A 28 35.48 24.58 36.75
C LYS A 28 34.73 23.27 36.99
N ASN A 29 34.87 22.66 38.17
CA ASN A 29 34.16 21.44 38.53
C ASN A 29 32.65 21.66 38.69
N ILE A 30 32.23 22.79 39.27
CA ILE A 30 30.81 23.15 39.36
C ILE A 30 30.21 23.34 37.96
N LEU A 31 30.91 24.05 37.06
CA LEU A 31 30.49 24.21 35.66
C LEU A 31 30.40 22.88 34.91
N LEU A 32 31.36 21.98 35.14
CA LEU A 32 31.35 20.63 34.58
C LEU A 32 30.10 19.86 35.03
N ASN A 33 29.76 19.88 36.32
CA ASN A 33 28.59 19.19 36.86
C ASN A 33 27.27 19.80 36.36
N ILE A 34 27.21 21.12 36.20
CA ILE A 34 26.06 21.79 35.58
C ILE A 34 25.90 21.34 34.12
N ASN A 35 27.01 21.27 33.37
CA ASN A 35 26.99 20.80 31.98
C ASN A 35 26.58 19.32 31.87
N LYS A 36 27.07 18.45 32.76
CA LYS A 36 26.64 17.05 32.85
C LYS A 36 25.14 16.93 33.14
N ASN A 37 24.62 17.68 34.10
CA ASN A 37 23.19 17.68 34.42
C ASN A 37 22.33 18.22 33.27
N LYS A 38 22.81 19.27 32.58
CA LYS A 38 22.15 19.79 31.38
C LYS A 38 22.09 18.72 30.30
N LEU A 39 23.20 18.06 29.98
CA LEU A 39 23.26 16.98 28.99
C LEU A 39 22.38 15.78 29.34
N ASN A 40 22.37 15.35 30.60
CA ASN A 40 21.56 14.22 31.06
C ASN A 40 20.05 14.51 30.92
N ASN A 41 19.60 15.71 31.27
CA ASN A 41 18.19 16.10 31.09
C ASN A 41 17.81 16.21 29.61
N LEU A 42 18.75 16.55 28.72
CA LEU A 42 18.51 16.58 27.28
C LEU A 42 18.34 15.17 26.70
N ASN A 43 19.17 14.21 27.11
CA ASN A 43 19.12 12.83 26.61
C ASN A 43 17.97 12.00 27.19
N ASN A 44 17.56 12.26 28.43
CA ASN A 44 16.43 11.56 29.09
C ASN A 44 15.05 12.13 28.75
N ASN A 45 14.95 13.14 27.87
CA ASN A 45 13.64 13.67 27.52
C ASN A 45 12.84 12.64 26.73
N ASN A 46 11.81 12.07 27.37
CA ASN A 46 10.79 11.21 26.78
C ASN A 46 10.24 11.74 25.44
N MET A 47 10.31 13.06 25.20
CA MET A 47 9.98 13.71 23.92
C MET A 47 10.93 13.32 22.77
N ILE A 48 12.25 13.29 22.99
CA ILE A 48 13.23 12.91 21.95
C ILE A 48 13.03 11.44 21.58
N ILE A 49 12.87 10.59 22.59
CA ILE A 49 12.57 9.16 22.44
C ILE A 49 11.23 8.97 21.71
N LYS A 50 10.17 9.70 22.09
CA LYS A 50 8.85 9.64 21.44
C LYS A 50 8.90 10.01 19.95
N TYR A 51 9.69 11.01 19.58
CA TYR A 51 9.74 11.48 18.19
C TYR A 51 10.73 10.71 17.30
N LEU A 52 11.78 10.12 17.86
CA LEU A 52 12.72 9.24 17.14
C LEU A 52 12.18 7.81 17.00
N ASN A 53 11.60 7.26 18.06
CA ASN A 53 11.16 5.86 18.06
C ASN A 53 9.91 5.63 17.22
N LYS A 54 9.10 6.66 16.96
CA LYS A 54 7.87 6.50 16.17
C LYS A 54 8.10 5.99 14.74
N PHE A 55 9.19 6.42 14.10
CA PHE A 55 9.56 5.92 12.77
C PHE A 55 10.33 4.59 12.82
N ASN A 56 11.12 4.39 13.87
CA ASN A 56 11.97 3.21 13.97
C ASN A 56 11.22 1.96 14.45
N ASN A 57 10.13 2.11 15.22
CA ASN A 57 9.52 0.96 15.92
C ASN A 57 8.08 0.62 15.47
N GLU A 58 7.24 1.61 15.14
CA GLU A 58 5.82 1.35 14.81
C GLU A 58 5.51 1.39 13.31
N GLY A 59 6.35 2.09 12.53
CA GLY A 59 6.15 2.31 11.11
C GLY A 59 4.93 3.18 10.79
N ASN A 60 4.95 3.86 9.65
CA ASN A 60 3.85 4.70 9.21
C ASN A 60 2.82 3.93 8.36
N LYS A 61 1.62 4.51 8.20
CA LYS A 61 0.58 3.99 7.29
C LYS A 61 1.03 3.80 5.83
N LEU A 62 2.12 4.46 5.41
CA LEU A 62 2.73 4.33 4.08
C LEU A 62 3.71 3.16 3.97
N GLN A 63 4.15 2.61 5.10
CA GLN A 63 5.19 1.57 5.17
C GLN A 63 4.59 0.17 5.35
N HIS A 64 3.40 0.10 5.95
CA HIS A 64 2.70 -1.15 6.22
C HIS A 64 1.26 -1.11 5.72
N LEU A 65 0.80 -2.25 5.19
CA LEU A 65 -0.61 -2.45 4.87
C LEU A 65 -1.42 -2.58 6.15
N ASN A 66 -2.53 -1.85 6.25
CA ASN A 66 -3.48 -2.05 7.33
C ASN A 66 -4.11 -3.44 7.22
N LYS A 67 -4.12 -4.20 8.34
CA LYS A 67 -4.65 -5.57 8.43
C LYS A 67 -6.12 -5.68 7.98
N LEU A 68 -6.90 -4.60 8.05
CA LEU A 68 -8.27 -4.57 7.54
C LEU A 68 -8.34 -4.88 6.03
N TYR A 69 -7.38 -4.38 5.24
CA TYR A 69 -7.31 -4.62 3.79
C TYR A 69 -6.85 -6.02 3.40
N ASN A 70 -6.60 -6.91 4.37
CA ASN A 70 -6.46 -8.34 4.09
C ASN A 70 -7.81 -8.96 3.69
N TRP A 71 -8.90 -8.38 4.19
CA TRP A 71 -10.26 -8.77 3.89
C TRP A 71 -10.82 -7.87 2.79
N ASN A 72 -11.65 -8.46 1.91
CA ASN A 72 -12.35 -7.64 0.91
C ASN A 72 -13.57 -6.95 1.51
N ASN A 73 -14.17 -7.52 2.56
CA ASN A 73 -15.32 -6.94 3.24
C ASN A 73 -14.84 -6.49 4.62
N ILE A 74 -14.74 -5.18 4.79
CA ILE A 74 -14.32 -4.53 6.03
C ILE A 74 -15.61 -4.15 6.76
N ILE A 75 -16.10 -5.08 7.59
CA ILE A 75 -17.34 -4.94 8.35
C ILE A 75 -17.18 -5.52 9.74
N TYR A 76 -17.80 -4.85 10.71
CA TYR A 76 -18.06 -5.41 12.03
C TYR A 76 -19.49 -5.06 12.44
N LYS A 77 -20.21 -6.06 12.94
CA LYS A 77 -21.58 -5.92 13.45
C LYS A 77 -21.73 -6.82 14.67
N TYR A 78 -22.38 -6.31 15.71
CA TYR A 78 -22.68 -7.07 16.92
C TYR A 78 -23.57 -8.28 16.64
N ASN A 79 -24.58 -8.12 15.77
CA ASN A 79 -25.43 -9.22 15.34
C ASN A 79 -24.79 -9.98 14.16
N ASN A 80 -24.36 -11.22 14.43
CA ASN A 80 -23.72 -12.08 13.44
C ASN A 80 -24.63 -12.42 12.25
N ASN A 81 -25.93 -12.61 12.46
CA ASN A 81 -26.86 -12.91 11.37
C ASN A 81 -26.95 -11.73 10.39
N TYR A 82 -27.00 -10.52 10.93
CA TYR A 82 -26.97 -9.31 10.11
C TYR A 82 -25.65 -9.16 9.35
N MET A 83 -24.52 -9.50 9.98
CA MET A 83 -23.21 -9.51 9.32
C MET A 83 -23.19 -10.51 8.15
N ILE A 84 -23.69 -11.73 8.35
CA ILE A 84 -23.73 -12.77 7.32
C ILE A 84 -24.58 -12.32 6.13
N ASN A 85 -25.76 -11.77 6.38
CA ASN A 85 -26.64 -11.25 5.32
C ASN A 85 -25.95 -10.14 4.50
N MET A 86 -25.21 -9.24 5.17
CA MET A 86 -24.41 -8.23 4.49
C MET A 86 -23.31 -8.83 3.61
N LEU A 87 -22.60 -9.84 4.10
CA LEU A 87 -21.57 -10.54 3.32
C LEU A 87 -22.16 -11.26 2.10
N ILE A 88 -23.37 -11.81 2.20
CA ILE A 88 -24.11 -12.41 1.07
C ILE A 88 -24.40 -11.33 0.02
N ASN A 89 -24.93 -10.17 0.45
CA ASN A 89 -25.19 -9.04 -0.44
C ASN A 89 -23.91 -8.58 -1.17
N ASP A 90 -22.80 -8.41 -0.45
CA ASP A 90 -21.50 -8.03 -1.04
C ASP A 90 -21.04 -9.01 -2.12
N ASN A 91 -21.24 -10.31 -1.90
CA ASN A 91 -20.88 -11.36 -2.86
C ASN A 91 -21.76 -11.34 -4.11
N ILE A 92 -23.07 -11.08 -3.96
CA ILE A 92 -24.00 -10.92 -5.09
C ILE A 92 -23.61 -9.69 -5.91
N ILE A 93 -23.37 -8.56 -5.26
CA ILE A 93 -22.98 -7.31 -5.89
C ILE A 93 -21.64 -7.45 -6.59
N THR A 94 -20.70 -8.21 -6.01
CA THR A 94 -19.42 -8.54 -6.67
C THR A 94 -19.64 -9.25 -8.01
N LYS A 95 -20.55 -10.24 -8.07
CA LYS A 95 -20.87 -10.95 -9.32
C LYS A 95 -21.56 -10.02 -10.31
N LEU A 96 -22.50 -9.20 -9.84
CA LEU A 96 -23.20 -8.24 -10.67
C LEU A 96 -22.24 -7.22 -11.30
N LEU A 97 -21.31 -6.66 -10.50
CA LEU A 97 -20.25 -5.79 -11.00
C LEU A 97 -19.39 -6.48 -12.06
N TYR A 98 -19.03 -7.76 -11.90
CA TYR A 98 -18.30 -8.49 -12.95
C TYR A 98 -19.10 -8.60 -14.25
N ASN A 99 -20.41 -8.84 -14.17
CA ASN A 99 -21.26 -8.95 -15.35
C ASN A 99 -21.45 -7.58 -16.02
N MET A 100 -21.65 -6.51 -15.26
CA MET A 100 -21.77 -5.14 -15.80
C MET A 100 -20.54 -4.69 -16.59
N MET A 101 -19.35 -5.17 -16.20
CA MET A 101 -18.07 -4.77 -16.81
C MET A 101 -17.77 -5.49 -18.13
N SER A 102 -18.57 -6.49 -18.50
CA SER A 102 -18.53 -7.15 -19.80
C SER A 102 -19.87 -6.94 -20.52
N PHE A 103 -19.91 -5.97 -21.44
CA PHE A 103 -21.13 -5.61 -22.14
C PHE A 103 -20.90 -5.50 -23.65
N TYR A 104 -21.99 -5.62 -24.42
CA TYR A 104 -22.00 -5.37 -25.85
C TYR A 104 -22.65 -4.03 -26.12
N TYR A 105 -22.09 -3.28 -27.05
CA TYR A 105 -22.70 -2.07 -27.60
C TYR A 105 -22.47 -2.06 -29.10
N ASN A 106 -23.54 -1.95 -29.88
CA ASN A 106 -23.51 -2.04 -31.36
C ASN A 106 -22.67 -3.24 -31.86
N ASN A 107 -22.95 -4.44 -31.35
CA ASN A 107 -22.22 -5.69 -31.63
C ASN A 107 -20.73 -5.72 -31.27
N THR A 108 -20.18 -4.62 -30.74
CA THR A 108 -18.81 -4.57 -30.23
C THR A 108 -18.78 -4.90 -28.75
N ARG A 109 -17.90 -5.82 -28.36
CA ARG A 109 -17.75 -6.24 -26.97
C ARG A 109 -16.79 -5.30 -26.24
N TYR A 110 -17.31 -4.54 -25.28
CA TYR A 110 -16.49 -3.76 -24.37
C TYR A 110 -16.20 -4.61 -23.14
N ASN A 111 -14.91 -4.81 -22.88
CA ASN A 111 -14.45 -5.59 -21.74
C ASN A 111 -13.58 -4.74 -20.83
N ILE A 112 -14.11 -4.48 -19.64
CA ILE A 112 -13.40 -3.82 -18.55
C ILE A 112 -12.98 -4.91 -17.57
N VAL A 113 -11.69 -4.97 -17.24
CA VAL A 113 -11.20 -5.93 -16.25
C VAL A 113 -11.15 -5.25 -14.90
N ILE A 114 -12.00 -5.68 -13.97
CA ILE A 114 -12.01 -5.15 -12.60
C ILE A 114 -11.32 -6.09 -11.61
N SER A 115 -10.72 -5.53 -10.56
CA SER A 115 -10.23 -6.29 -9.41
C SER A 115 -11.39 -6.90 -8.62
N LYS A 116 -11.09 -7.69 -7.59
CA LYS A 116 -12.11 -7.99 -6.58
C LYS A 116 -12.47 -6.66 -5.87
N PRO A 117 -13.77 -6.31 -5.75
CA PRO A 117 -14.18 -5.11 -5.04
C PRO A 117 -13.90 -5.24 -3.54
N ILE A 118 -13.60 -4.10 -2.93
CA ILE A 118 -13.40 -3.93 -1.49
C ILE A 118 -14.59 -3.14 -0.95
N PHE A 119 -15.30 -3.71 0.01
CA PHE A 119 -16.47 -3.12 0.66
C PHE A 119 -16.07 -2.58 2.03
N GLU A 120 -16.09 -1.27 2.21
CA GLU A 120 -15.81 -0.60 3.49
C GLU A 120 -17.13 -0.20 4.16
N HIS A 121 -17.55 -0.97 5.17
CA HIS A 121 -18.77 -0.70 5.93
C HIS A 121 -18.43 0.22 7.10
N SER A 122 -18.88 1.46 7.01
CA SER A 122 -19.04 2.34 8.18
C SER A 122 -20.46 2.23 8.74
N LEU A 123 -20.72 2.93 9.84
CA LEU A 123 -22.07 3.05 10.42
C LEU A 123 -23.05 3.67 9.40
N ASN A 124 -22.64 4.76 8.74
CA ASN A 124 -23.55 5.59 7.94
C ASN A 124 -23.47 5.34 6.43
N LYS A 125 -22.36 4.76 5.95
CA LYS A 125 -22.14 4.51 4.51
C LYS A 125 -21.41 3.21 4.21
N ILE A 126 -21.54 2.73 2.98
CA ILE A 126 -20.68 1.71 2.37
C ILE A 126 -19.89 2.38 1.27
N ASN A 127 -18.59 2.14 1.25
CA ASN A 127 -17.75 2.51 0.13
C ASN A 127 -17.27 1.26 -0.60
N ILE A 128 -17.61 1.13 -1.88
CA ILE A 128 -17.24 0.02 -2.76
C ILE A 128 -16.11 0.50 -3.66
N LYS A 129 -14.88 0.04 -3.40
CA LYS A 129 -13.70 0.36 -4.20
C LYS A 129 -13.32 -0.80 -5.10
N PHE A 130 -12.97 -0.52 -6.34
CA PHE A 130 -12.31 -1.52 -7.18
C PHE A 130 -11.34 -0.87 -8.16
N TYR A 131 -10.27 -1.57 -8.46
CA TYR A 131 -9.36 -1.19 -9.53
C TYR A 131 -9.92 -1.70 -10.86
N TYR A 132 -9.69 -0.97 -11.95
CA TYR A 132 -10.07 -1.41 -13.29
C TYR A 132 -9.01 -1.11 -14.34
N TYR A 133 -8.97 -1.96 -15.37
CA TYR A 133 -8.12 -1.80 -16.54
C TYR A 133 -8.97 -1.83 -17.81
N LEU A 134 -8.63 -0.94 -18.75
CA LEU A 134 -9.27 -0.83 -20.05
C LEU A 134 -8.34 -1.39 -21.12
N ILE A 135 -8.84 -2.37 -21.88
CA ILE A 135 -8.06 -3.11 -22.87
C ILE A 135 -7.77 -2.23 -24.10
N ASN A 136 -8.75 -1.43 -24.53
CA ASN A 136 -8.63 -0.54 -25.68
C ASN A 136 -8.93 0.90 -25.24
N ASN A 137 -7.88 1.68 -25.09
CA ASN A 137 -7.97 3.11 -24.89
C ASN A 137 -7.58 3.78 -26.21
N ASN A 138 -8.47 3.75 -27.21
CA ASN A 138 -8.23 4.45 -28.47
C ASN A 138 -8.07 5.95 -28.15
N LYS A 139 -6.83 6.43 -28.25
CA LYS A 139 -6.43 7.82 -28.10
C LYS A 139 -6.79 8.58 -29.38
N HIS A 140 -8.08 8.73 -29.67
CA HIS A 140 -8.48 9.79 -30.58
C HIS A 140 -8.75 11.05 -29.75
N ASN A 141 -8.00 12.12 -30.06
CA ASN A 141 -8.08 13.44 -29.41
C ASN A 141 -9.45 14.15 -29.60
N ILE A 142 -10.46 13.46 -30.15
CA ILE A 142 -11.79 13.99 -30.47
C ILE A 142 -12.80 13.74 -29.31
N ASN A 143 -12.36 13.16 -28.19
CA ASN A 143 -13.23 12.73 -27.09
C ASN A 143 -13.74 13.83 -26.14
N ASN A 144 -13.48 15.12 -26.40
CA ASN A 144 -13.99 16.19 -25.53
C ASN A 144 -15.49 16.42 -25.69
N TYR A 145 -16.03 16.21 -26.91
CA TYR A 145 -17.43 16.50 -27.22
C TYR A 145 -18.37 15.31 -27.00
N TYR A 146 -17.85 14.09 -26.91
CA TYR A 146 -18.66 12.88 -26.74
C TYR A 146 -18.17 12.03 -25.56
N MET A 147 -19.09 11.73 -24.63
CA MET A 147 -18.84 10.80 -23.53
C MET A 147 -18.67 9.37 -24.06
N ASN A 148 -17.46 8.83 -23.91
CA ASN A 148 -17.18 7.41 -24.15
C ASN A 148 -18.13 6.53 -23.30
N ILE A 149 -18.57 5.40 -23.84
CA ILE A 149 -19.49 4.47 -23.16
C ILE A 149 -18.95 3.97 -21.82
N ILE A 150 -17.63 3.80 -21.71
CA ILE A 150 -16.98 3.48 -20.44
C ILE A 150 -17.16 4.61 -19.43
N ASN A 151 -17.04 5.87 -19.85
CA ASN A 151 -17.27 7.03 -18.98
C ASN A 151 -18.75 7.12 -18.60
N LYS A 152 -19.68 6.83 -19.52
CA LYS A 152 -21.12 6.72 -19.20
C LYS A 152 -21.37 5.65 -18.14
N LEU A 153 -20.78 4.47 -18.27
CA LEU A 153 -20.87 3.39 -17.28
C LEU A 153 -20.34 3.83 -15.93
N MET A 154 -19.15 4.44 -15.87
CA MET A 154 -18.56 4.91 -14.61
C MET A 154 -19.37 6.04 -13.98
N ASN A 155 -19.95 6.94 -14.78
CA ASN A 155 -20.82 8.00 -14.27
C ASN A 155 -22.13 7.42 -13.71
N ASN A 156 -22.70 6.39 -14.34
CA ASN A 156 -23.91 5.72 -13.84
C ASN A 156 -23.69 5.00 -12.50
N MET A 157 -22.43 4.74 -12.12
CA MET A 157 -22.12 4.17 -10.81
C MET A 157 -22.38 5.16 -9.67
N ASN A 158 -22.15 6.46 -9.86
CA ASN A 158 -22.00 7.38 -8.72
C ASN A 158 -22.29 8.87 -8.97
N ASN A 159 -22.61 9.30 -10.19
CA ASN A 159 -22.57 10.73 -10.51
C ASN A 159 -23.79 11.48 -9.96
N ASN A 160 -23.56 12.37 -8.99
CA ASN A 160 -24.59 13.13 -8.28
C ASN A 160 -24.80 14.57 -8.81
N ASN A 161 -24.38 14.88 -10.05
CA ASN A 161 -24.47 16.24 -10.55
C ASN A 161 -25.81 16.55 -11.23
N TYR A 162 -26.61 17.37 -10.54
CA TYR A 162 -27.67 18.27 -11.01
C TYR A 162 -28.67 17.70 -12.03
N ASN A 163 -29.46 16.72 -11.58
CA ASN A 163 -30.92 16.67 -11.73
C ASN A 163 -31.39 15.37 -11.06
N ASN A 164 -32.63 15.37 -10.55
CA ASN A 164 -33.25 14.34 -9.69
C ASN A 164 -33.35 12.93 -10.32
N ASN A 165 -32.25 12.34 -10.78
CA ASN A 165 -32.21 11.00 -11.31
C ASN A 165 -31.88 10.02 -10.18
N TYR A 166 -32.93 9.38 -9.65
CA TYR A 166 -32.85 8.33 -8.63
C TYR A 166 -32.20 7.03 -9.15
N ASN A 167 -31.89 6.93 -10.44
CA ASN A 167 -31.54 5.68 -11.13
C ASN A 167 -30.05 5.29 -11.08
N TYR A 168 -29.23 5.94 -10.24
CA TYR A 168 -27.83 5.55 -10.11
C TYR A 168 -27.68 4.20 -9.43
N PHE A 169 -26.68 3.43 -9.85
CA PHE A 169 -26.45 2.11 -9.29
C PHE A 169 -26.17 2.17 -7.77
N SER A 170 -25.48 3.21 -7.29
CA SER A 170 -25.29 3.46 -5.86
C SER A 170 -26.60 3.69 -5.09
N ASN A 171 -27.57 4.40 -5.68
CA ASN A 171 -28.88 4.59 -5.06
C ASN A 171 -29.67 3.29 -5.00
N ILE A 172 -29.64 2.49 -6.07
CA ILE A 172 -30.27 1.16 -6.09
C ILE A 172 -29.64 0.28 -5.00
N LEU A 173 -28.32 0.27 -4.88
CA LEU A 173 -27.63 -0.47 -3.82
C LEU A 173 -27.97 0.01 -2.41
N SER A 174 -28.27 1.30 -2.23
CA SER A 174 -28.60 1.85 -0.91
C SER A 174 -29.83 1.20 -0.28
N TYR A 175 -30.81 0.75 -1.08
CA TYR A 175 -31.98 0.00 -0.61
C TYR A 175 -31.63 -1.38 -0.06
N TYR A 176 -30.62 -2.06 -0.62
CA TYR A 176 -30.19 -3.38 -0.12
C TYR A 176 -29.39 -3.29 1.18
N TYR A 177 -28.78 -2.13 1.44
CA TYR A 177 -27.89 -1.93 2.59
C TYR A 177 -28.48 -1.07 3.69
N ASN A 178 -29.61 -0.38 3.43
CA ASN A 178 -30.23 0.62 4.29
C ASN A 178 -29.25 1.72 4.73
N LYS A 179 -28.31 2.09 3.86
CA LYS A 179 -27.35 3.18 4.08
C LYS A 179 -26.78 3.69 2.78
N LYS A 180 -26.22 4.90 2.80
CA LYS A 180 -25.63 5.54 1.62
C LYS A 180 -24.51 4.67 1.04
N VAL A 181 -24.54 4.43 -0.27
CA VAL A 181 -23.50 3.68 -0.98
C VAL A 181 -22.70 4.65 -1.84
N THR A 182 -21.38 4.49 -1.85
CA THR A 182 -20.47 5.18 -2.77
C THR A 182 -19.63 4.14 -3.51
N ILE A 183 -19.47 4.31 -4.83
CA ILE A 183 -18.69 3.41 -5.68
C ILE A 183 -17.49 4.15 -6.28
N GLU A 184 -16.28 3.74 -5.92
CA GLU A 184 -15.03 4.39 -6.30
C GLU A 184 -14.22 3.50 -7.26
N PRO A 185 -14.41 3.63 -8.58
CA PRO A 185 -13.59 2.96 -9.58
C PRO A 185 -12.22 3.65 -9.71
N ILE A 186 -11.13 2.88 -9.59
CA ILE A 186 -9.75 3.38 -9.69
C ILE A 186 -9.07 2.82 -10.94
N LYS A 187 -8.74 3.69 -11.91
CA LYS A 187 -8.12 3.27 -13.17
C LYS A 187 -6.66 2.87 -12.97
N LEU A 188 -6.28 1.72 -13.51
CA LEU A 188 -4.89 1.31 -13.67
C LEU A 188 -4.45 1.50 -15.12
N SER A 189 -3.22 1.99 -15.30
CA SER A 189 -2.60 2.11 -16.61
C SER A 189 -2.05 0.79 -17.14
N TYR A 190 -1.68 -0.14 -16.24
CA TYR A 190 -1.08 -1.41 -16.61
C TYR A 190 -1.72 -2.60 -15.88
N ILE A 191 -1.80 -3.75 -16.55
CA ILE A 191 -2.37 -4.99 -16.00
C ILE A 191 -1.60 -5.53 -14.79
N HIS A 192 -0.27 -5.39 -14.80
CA HIS A 192 0.63 -5.96 -13.80
C HIS A 192 0.71 -5.13 -12.51
N MET A 193 -0.09 -4.07 -12.37
CA MET A 193 -0.23 -3.31 -11.12
C MET A 193 -1.17 -3.99 -10.12
N ASN A 194 -1.96 -4.98 -10.56
CA ASN A 194 -2.86 -5.71 -9.69
C ASN A 194 -2.96 -7.19 -10.12
N SER A 195 -2.66 -8.12 -9.19
CA SER A 195 -2.64 -9.55 -9.49
C SER A 195 -4.00 -10.09 -9.94
N THR A 196 -5.11 -9.54 -9.44
CA THR A 196 -6.46 -9.96 -9.82
C THR A 196 -6.84 -9.50 -11.24
N ILE A 197 -6.39 -8.31 -11.64
CA ILE A 197 -6.58 -7.80 -13.00
C ILE A 197 -5.70 -8.59 -13.97
N MET A 198 -4.41 -8.75 -13.67
CA MET A 198 -3.49 -9.51 -14.51
C MET A 198 -3.96 -10.96 -14.72
N THR A 199 -4.34 -11.68 -13.67
CA THR A 199 -4.89 -13.05 -13.79
C THR A 199 -6.14 -13.10 -14.66
N LYS A 200 -7.11 -12.21 -14.44
CA LYS A 200 -8.34 -12.18 -15.23
C LYS A 200 -8.06 -11.82 -16.68
N TYR A 201 -7.18 -10.85 -16.90
CA TYR A 201 -6.80 -10.41 -18.23
C TYR A 201 -6.22 -11.57 -19.05
N ILE A 202 -5.19 -12.23 -18.51
CA ILE A 202 -4.55 -13.39 -19.14
C ILE A 202 -5.57 -14.53 -19.33
N SER A 203 -6.38 -14.82 -18.30
CA SER A 203 -7.33 -15.93 -18.36
C SER A 203 -8.45 -15.74 -19.39
N ILE A 204 -8.88 -14.50 -19.66
CA ILE A 204 -10.06 -14.21 -20.50
C ILE A 204 -9.64 -13.78 -21.90
N PHE A 205 -8.66 -12.89 -22.04
CA PHE A 205 -8.34 -12.25 -23.33
C PHE A 205 -7.17 -12.93 -24.05
N ASP A 206 -6.18 -13.43 -23.31
CA ASP A 206 -5.01 -14.07 -23.91
C ASP A 206 -5.20 -15.59 -24.11
N ASN A 207 -6.43 -16.10 -24.02
CA ASN A 207 -6.74 -17.53 -24.07
C ASN A 207 -6.15 -18.23 -25.32
N ASN A 208 -6.23 -17.56 -26.46
CA ASN A 208 -5.71 -18.08 -27.73
C ASN A 208 -4.18 -18.22 -27.74
N LYS A 209 -3.46 -17.49 -26.88
CA LYS A 209 -1.99 -17.46 -26.85
C LYS A 209 -1.36 -18.61 -26.07
N TYR A 210 -2.16 -19.36 -25.29
CA TYR A 210 -1.66 -20.49 -24.48
C TYR A 210 -2.50 -21.77 -24.55
N ASN A 211 -3.68 -21.76 -25.19
CA ASN A 211 -4.55 -22.94 -25.32
C ASN A 211 -3.93 -24.11 -26.12
N ASN A 212 -2.87 -23.86 -26.88
CA ASN A 212 -2.18 -24.85 -27.70
C ASN A 212 -0.70 -24.99 -27.26
N GLY A 213 -0.39 -24.66 -26.00
CA GLY A 213 0.97 -24.33 -25.56
C GLY A 213 1.22 -22.81 -25.64
N ILE A 214 2.13 -22.31 -24.80
CA ILE A 214 2.45 -20.88 -24.74
C ILE A 214 3.23 -20.49 -26.01
N ASN A 215 2.71 -19.52 -26.76
CA ASN A 215 3.43 -18.95 -27.90
C ASN A 215 4.72 -18.26 -27.43
N ASN A 216 5.85 -18.56 -28.07
CA ASN A 216 7.17 -17.98 -27.77
C ASN A 216 7.14 -16.43 -27.73
N ASN A 217 6.42 -15.80 -28.66
CA ASN A 217 6.29 -14.33 -28.67
C ASN A 217 5.51 -13.80 -27.47
N TYR A 218 4.51 -14.56 -27.00
CA TYR A 218 3.77 -14.18 -25.82
C TYR A 218 4.60 -14.39 -24.55
N GLN A 219 5.38 -15.47 -24.50
CA GLN A 219 6.33 -15.72 -23.43
C GLN A 219 7.38 -14.60 -23.34
N SER A 220 7.95 -14.14 -24.45
CA SER A 220 8.92 -13.04 -24.45
C SER A 220 8.31 -11.72 -23.97
N ILE A 221 7.08 -11.40 -24.39
CA ILE A 221 6.32 -10.24 -23.87
C ILE A 221 6.12 -10.35 -22.35
N LEU A 222 5.73 -11.53 -21.84
CA LEU A 222 5.53 -11.76 -20.41
C LEU A 222 6.83 -11.70 -19.61
N ASN A 223 7.95 -12.10 -20.21
CA ASN A 223 9.26 -12.01 -19.58
C ASN A 223 9.78 -10.57 -19.51
N ASN A 224 9.43 -9.74 -20.48
CA ASN A 224 9.95 -8.38 -20.61
C ASN A 224 8.97 -7.30 -20.11
N ILE A 225 8.01 -7.65 -19.24
CA ILE A 225 7.04 -6.69 -18.67
C ILE A 225 7.73 -5.58 -17.87
N MET A 226 8.81 -5.93 -17.15
CA MET A 226 9.62 -4.98 -16.40
C MET A 226 11.07 -5.04 -16.85
N PRO A 227 11.80 -3.91 -16.83
CA PRO A 227 13.26 -3.95 -16.89
C PRO A 227 13.81 -4.72 -15.68
N SER A 228 14.98 -5.33 -15.83
CA SER A 228 15.66 -6.00 -14.72
C SER A 228 16.12 -4.99 -13.67
N LEU A 229 15.28 -4.76 -12.66
CA LEU A 229 15.56 -3.84 -11.56
C LEU A 229 16.58 -4.43 -10.58
N ASN A 230 17.57 -3.63 -10.18
CA ASN A 230 18.45 -4.01 -9.07
C ASN A 230 17.76 -3.75 -7.73
N ASN A 231 17.04 -4.76 -7.26
CA ASN A 231 16.25 -4.69 -6.04
C ASN A 231 17.08 -4.35 -4.79
N ASN A 232 18.34 -4.77 -4.73
CA ASN A 232 19.21 -4.47 -3.59
C ASN A 232 19.47 -2.97 -3.47
N ASN A 233 19.76 -2.30 -4.60
CA ASN A 233 20.03 -0.86 -4.62
C ASN A 233 18.79 -0.08 -4.21
N ILE A 234 17.61 -0.43 -4.76
CA ILE A 234 16.34 0.21 -4.39
C ILE A 234 16.07 0.12 -2.88
N ILE A 235 16.35 -1.04 -2.28
CA ILE A 235 16.19 -1.26 -0.83
C ILE A 235 17.18 -0.44 -0.02
N ILE A 236 18.46 -0.44 -0.42
CA ILE A 236 19.51 0.33 0.26
C ILE A 236 19.18 1.83 0.21
N ASP A 237 18.75 2.33 -0.95
CA ASP A 237 18.33 3.72 -1.14
C ASP A 237 17.12 4.07 -0.27
N TYR A 238 16.14 3.17 -0.16
CA TYR A 238 15.00 3.34 0.74
C TYR A 238 15.44 3.45 2.21
N ILE A 239 16.30 2.53 2.67
CA ILE A 239 16.83 2.53 4.04
C ILE A 239 17.63 3.80 4.31
N ASN A 240 18.47 4.23 3.37
CA ASN A 240 19.26 5.45 3.47
C ASN A 240 18.38 6.69 3.54
N ASN A 241 17.28 6.73 2.75
CA ASN A 241 16.30 7.81 2.84
C ASN A 241 15.63 7.86 4.23
N ILE A 242 15.27 6.72 4.83
CA ILE A 242 14.73 6.69 6.19
C ILE A 242 15.76 7.21 7.20
N LYS A 243 17.01 6.71 7.13
CA LYS A 243 18.10 7.15 8.01
C LYS A 243 18.32 8.66 7.90
N TYR A 244 18.28 9.20 6.69
CA TYR A 244 18.39 10.64 6.44
C TYR A 244 17.22 11.43 7.04
N ILE A 245 15.98 10.98 6.85
CA ILE A 245 14.79 11.61 7.44
C ILE A 245 14.89 11.62 8.96
N ASN A 246 15.29 10.51 9.57
CA ASN A 246 15.47 10.43 11.02
C ASN A 246 16.60 11.34 11.52
N LYS A 247 17.75 11.37 10.82
CA LYS A 247 18.88 12.25 11.13
C LYS A 247 18.49 13.73 11.05
N SER A 248 17.79 14.13 10.00
CA SER A 248 17.33 15.52 9.85
C SER A 248 16.38 15.94 10.99
N LYS A 249 15.45 15.05 11.39
CA LYS A 249 14.56 15.29 12.53
C LYS A 249 15.33 15.41 13.83
N TYR A 250 16.29 14.52 14.06
CA TYR A 250 17.14 14.53 15.25
C TYR A 250 17.95 15.83 15.35
N ASN A 251 18.58 16.25 14.26
CA ASN A 251 19.32 17.51 14.19
C ASN A 251 18.44 18.72 14.49
N ASN A 252 17.21 18.75 13.95
CA ASN A 252 16.25 19.81 14.25
C ASN A 252 15.85 19.84 15.73
N ILE A 253 15.73 18.67 16.38
CA ILE A 253 15.45 18.60 17.82
C ILE A 253 16.64 19.11 18.62
N ILE A 254 17.87 18.68 18.32
CA ILE A 254 19.08 19.16 19.00
C ILE A 254 19.23 20.68 18.86
N TYR A 255 19.08 21.21 17.65
CA TYR A 255 19.30 22.63 17.37
C TYR A 255 18.30 23.53 18.13
N ASN A 256 17.06 23.07 18.30
CA ASN A 256 16.00 23.84 18.96
C ASN A 256 15.86 23.55 20.47
N ASN A 257 16.70 22.68 21.04
CA ASN A 257 16.61 22.22 22.43
C ASN A 257 17.02 23.29 23.47
N ASN A 258 17.39 24.50 23.03
CA ASN A 258 17.68 25.63 23.91
C ASN A 258 16.42 26.42 24.31
N ASN A 259 15.26 26.19 23.68
CA ASN A 259 14.02 26.90 23.97
C ASN A 259 12.99 25.96 24.61
N ASN A 260 12.41 26.37 25.75
CA ASN A 260 11.45 25.58 26.53
C ASN A 260 10.16 25.19 25.78
N ASN A 261 9.89 25.74 24.59
CA ASN A 261 8.76 25.39 23.74
C ASN A 261 9.23 25.00 22.33
N LEU A 262 9.44 23.70 22.10
CA LEU A 262 9.71 23.16 20.76
C LEU A 262 8.47 23.28 19.87
N ASN A 263 8.45 24.27 18.97
CA ASN A 263 7.40 24.39 17.96
C ASN A 263 7.50 23.25 16.92
N ILE A 264 6.38 22.60 16.61
CA ILE A 264 6.28 21.51 15.61
C ILE A 264 6.87 21.95 14.27
N LYS A 265 6.66 23.21 13.86
CA LYS A 265 7.21 23.77 12.62
C LYS A 265 8.74 23.65 12.55
N ASN A 266 9.42 23.78 13.68
CA ASN A 266 10.88 23.73 13.75
C ASN A 266 11.39 22.27 13.67
N ILE A 267 10.65 21.31 14.22
CA ILE A 267 10.99 19.88 14.14
C ILE A 267 10.90 19.39 12.69
N TYR A 268 9.88 19.84 11.96
CA TYR A 268 9.58 19.40 10.59
C TYR A 268 10.07 20.37 9.50
N LYS A 269 10.94 21.34 9.84
CA LYS A 269 11.36 22.44 8.96
C LYS A 269 11.79 22.00 7.55
N ASN A 270 12.46 20.86 7.45
CA ASN A 270 13.01 20.34 6.19
C ASN A 270 12.18 19.18 5.59
N MET A 271 10.98 18.91 6.11
CA MET A 271 10.12 17.82 5.64
C MET A 271 9.01 18.34 4.72
N ASN A 272 9.17 18.10 3.42
CA ASN A 272 8.19 18.47 2.39
C ASN A 272 7.14 17.37 2.18
N ILE A 273 5.86 17.74 2.09
CA ILE A 273 4.71 16.88 1.79
C ILE A 273 4.85 16.20 0.42
N ASN A 274 5.53 16.80 -0.55
CA ASN A 274 5.67 16.17 -1.88
C ASN A 274 6.70 15.04 -1.89
N ASN A 275 7.81 15.20 -1.16
CA ASN A 275 8.94 14.29 -1.24
C ASN A 275 8.94 13.22 -0.14
N THR A 276 8.57 13.59 1.09
CA THR A 276 8.67 12.68 2.24
C THR A 276 7.71 11.49 2.13
N PRO A 277 6.43 11.64 1.72
CA PRO A 277 5.53 10.49 1.58
C PRO A 277 6.00 9.53 0.49
N MET A 278 6.46 10.04 -0.65
CA MET A 278 6.94 9.21 -1.77
C MET A 278 8.21 8.44 -1.41
N LYS A 279 9.11 9.05 -0.62
CA LYS A 279 10.29 8.37 -0.07
C LYS A 279 9.94 7.30 0.96
N LEU A 280 8.88 7.50 1.74
CA LEU A 280 8.43 6.56 2.78
C LEU A 280 7.54 5.43 2.24
N LEU A 281 6.87 5.63 1.11
CA LEU A 281 5.95 4.65 0.51
C LEU A 281 6.69 3.35 0.13
N THR A 282 6.21 2.22 0.65
CA THR A 282 6.67 0.87 0.29
C THR A 282 5.85 0.27 -0.85
N ASN A 283 6.33 -0.82 -1.44
CA ASN A 283 5.67 -1.59 -2.51
C ASN A 283 5.46 -0.80 -3.82
N LYS A 284 6.43 0.03 -4.22
CA LYS A 284 6.35 0.84 -5.45
C LYS A 284 6.77 0.08 -6.69
N TYR A 285 7.76 -0.81 -6.57
CA TYR A 285 8.41 -1.44 -7.72
C TYR A 285 8.03 -2.91 -7.81
N LEU A 286 7.62 -3.38 -9.00
CA LEU A 286 7.41 -4.81 -9.26
C LEU A 286 8.78 -5.48 -9.47
N THR A 287 9.23 -6.24 -8.48
CA THR A 287 10.59 -6.80 -8.43
C THR A 287 10.66 -8.27 -8.81
N GLY A 288 9.50 -8.93 -8.87
CA GLY A 288 9.38 -10.28 -9.40
C GLY A 288 7.93 -10.68 -9.61
N TRP A 289 7.70 -11.58 -10.56
CA TRP A 289 6.39 -12.16 -10.82
C TRP A 289 6.50 -13.59 -11.29
N SER A 290 5.43 -14.35 -11.07
CA SER A 290 5.26 -15.68 -11.64
C SER A 290 3.88 -15.84 -12.22
N ILE A 291 3.81 -16.57 -13.33
CA ILE A 291 2.57 -16.91 -14.01
C ILE A 291 2.58 -18.42 -14.22
N LEU A 292 1.62 -19.09 -13.59
CA LEU A 292 1.46 -20.54 -13.69
C LEU A 292 0.18 -20.85 -14.45
N PHE A 293 0.33 -21.54 -15.57
CA PHE A 293 -0.75 -22.13 -16.34
C PHE A 293 -0.84 -23.63 -15.98
N LYS A 294 -1.99 -24.10 -15.51
CA LYS A 294 -2.18 -25.51 -15.15
C LYS A 294 -3.55 -26.04 -15.60
N GLY A 295 -3.58 -27.13 -16.35
CA GLY A 295 -4.82 -27.77 -16.80
C GLY A 295 -4.69 -28.46 -18.15
N ARG A 296 -5.82 -28.61 -18.85
CA ARG A 296 -5.87 -29.18 -20.21
C ARG A 296 -5.64 -28.06 -21.24
N LEU A 297 -4.38 -27.70 -21.45
CA LEU A 297 -3.95 -26.61 -22.34
C LEU A 297 -3.23 -27.11 -23.60
N SER A 298 -3.26 -28.41 -23.87
CA SER A 298 -2.77 -29.01 -25.10
C SER A 298 -3.90 -29.08 -26.12
N SER A 299 -3.63 -28.68 -27.36
CA SER A 299 -4.57 -28.76 -28.49
C SER A 299 -4.65 -30.14 -29.11
N ALA A 300 -3.58 -30.94 -28.99
CA ALA A 300 -3.57 -32.32 -29.46
C ALA A 300 -4.67 -33.12 -28.74
N LYS A 301 -5.70 -33.53 -29.50
CA LYS A 301 -6.84 -34.33 -29.00
C LYS A 301 -6.38 -35.61 -28.25
N ASN A 302 -5.20 -36.12 -28.59
CA ASN A 302 -4.61 -37.33 -28.01
C ASN A 302 -3.84 -37.07 -26.69
N MET A 303 -3.54 -35.81 -26.35
CA MET A 303 -2.91 -35.49 -25.07
C MET A 303 -3.98 -35.25 -23.99
N ASN A 304 -4.35 -36.32 -23.30
CA ASN A 304 -5.28 -36.28 -22.16
C ASN A 304 -4.64 -35.82 -20.84
N ARG A 305 -3.32 -35.66 -20.79
CA ARG A 305 -2.58 -35.26 -19.59
C ARG A 305 -2.69 -33.76 -19.34
N LYS A 306 -2.68 -33.37 -18.07
CA LYS A 306 -2.64 -31.96 -17.66
C LYS A 306 -1.24 -31.42 -17.90
N SER A 307 -1.12 -30.25 -18.52
CA SER A 307 0.14 -29.52 -18.63
C SER A 307 0.28 -28.50 -17.51
N MET A 308 1.51 -28.23 -17.12
CA MET A 308 1.88 -27.23 -16.12
C MET A 308 3.04 -26.42 -16.69
N ILE A 309 2.82 -25.13 -16.92
CA ILE A 309 3.83 -24.23 -17.48
C ILE A 309 3.97 -23.05 -16.53
N ASN A 310 5.21 -22.78 -16.10
CA ASN A 310 5.51 -21.75 -15.11
C ASN A 310 6.52 -20.75 -15.71
N LEU A 311 6.14 -19.48 -15.73
CA LEU A 311 7.01 -18.37 -16.09
C LEU A 311 7.43 -17.67 -14.80
N LEU A 312 8.74 -17.44 -14.62
CA LEU A 312 9.34 -16.88 -13.42
C LEU A 312 10.32 -15.77 -13.77
N ASN A 313 10.08 -14.57 -13.24
CA ASN A 313 10.93 -13.41 -13.47
C ASN A 313 11.22 -12.67 -12.17
N GLY A 314 12.45 -12.18 -12.04
CA GLY A 314 12.92 -11.42 -10.88
C GLY A 314 13.02 -12.26 -9.61
N THR A 315 12.70 -11.67 -8.46
CA THR A 315 12.78 -12.33 -7.14
C THR A 315 11.53 -12.11 -6.30
N PHE A 316 11.24 -13.08 -5.42
CA PHE A 316 10.17 -12.98 -4.42
C PHE A 316 10.68 -12.58 -3.03
N ASN A 317 11.99 -12.44 -2.85
CA ASN A 317 12.57 -12.10 -1.56
C ASN A 317 12.57 -10.57 -1.39
N ASN A 318 12.27 -10.09 -0.19
CA ASN A 318 12.37 -8.68 0.15
C ASN A 318 13.43 -8.48 1.23
N LYS A 319 14.61 -7.97 0.83
CA LYS A 319 15.73 -7.73 1.74
C LYS A 319 15.53 -6.51 2.64
N LEU A 320 14.49 -5.70 2.40
CA LEU A 320 14.13 -4.59 3.27
C LEU A 320 13.89 -5.09 4.70
N TYR A 321 13.24 -6.25 4.86
CA TYR A 321 12.99 -6.84 6.16
C TYR A 321 14.21 -7.52 6.80
N LEU A 322 15.27 -7.78 6.02
CA LEU A 322 16.51 -8.40 6.51
C LEU A 322 17.51 -7.36 7.01
N TRP A 323 17.58 -6.19 6.36
CA TRP A 323 18.62 -5.18 6.60
C TRP A 323 18.11 -3.89 7.24
N SER A 324 16.82 -3.82 7.60
CA SER A 324 16.21 -2.67 8.25
C SER A 324 15.48 -3.05 9.53
N HIS A 325 15.07 -2.05 10.31
CA HIS A 325 14.24 -2.25 11.51
C HIS A 325 12.79 -2.68 11.19
N MET A 326 12.38 -2.70 9.92
CA MET A 326 11.04 -3.13 9.55
C MET A 326 10.91 -4.64 9.58
N THR A 327 9.86 -5.12 10.25
CA THR A 327 9.49 -6.54 10.26
C THR A 327 8.52 -6.86 9.12
N ASN A 328 8.61 -8.08 8.61
CA ASN A 328 7.67 -8.54 7.59
C ASN A 328 6.32 -8.87 8.22
N ASN A 329 5.27 -8.17 7.78
CA ASN A 329 3.91 -8.47 8.19
C ASN A 329 3.27 -9.52 7.27
N TYR A 330 2.41 -10.37 7.82
CA TYR A 330 1.71 -11.41 7.08
C TYR A 330 0.20 -11.11 6.96
N LYS A 331 -0.31 -11.12 5.73
CA LYS A 331 -1.73 -11.03 5.39
C LYS A 331 -2.38 -12.36 5.68
N LEU A 332 -3.50 -12.31 6.41
CA LEU A 332 -4.21 -13.51 6.92
C LEU A 332 -3.28 -14.46 7.70
N ASN A 333 -2.17 -13.95 8.25
CA ASN A 333 -1.13 -14.70 8.97
C ASN A 333 -0.31 -15.73 8.15
N TYR A 334 -0.45 -15.78 6.81
CA TYR A 334 0.34 -16.72 5.98
C TYR A 334 0.92 -16.14 4.68
N ILE A 335 0.46 -14.98 4.21
CA ILE A 335 0.97 -14.36 2.97
C ILE A 335 1.85 -13.17 3.33
N SER A 336 3.11 -13.16 2.88
CA SER A 336 3.98 -12.00 3.02
C SER A 336 3.32 -10.72 2.49
N SER A 337 3.43 -9.60 3.20
CA SER A 337 2.77 -8.33 2.88
C SER A 337 3.00 -7.85 1.44
N ASN A 338 4.22 -8.02 0.94
CA ASN A 338 4.68 -7.70 -0.41
C ASN A 338 4.20 -8.66 -1.52
N HIS A 339 3.68 -9.85 -1.17
CA HIS A 339 3.23 -10.84 -2.15
C HIS A 339 1.75 -10.70 -2.45
N TYR A 340 1.39 -10.56 -3.72
CA TYR A 340 -0.01 -10.53 -4.17
C TYR A 340 -0.27 -11.71 -5.08
N ILE A 341 -1.10 -12.64 -4.61
CA ILE A 341 -1.37 -13.90 -5.29
C ILE A 341 -2.84 -13.91 -5.71
N ASN A 342 -3.11 -14.26 -6.95
CA ASN A 342 -4.46 -14.58 -7.39
C ASN A 342 -4.48 -15.79 -8.32
N LYS A 343 -5.65 -16.42 -8.44
CA LYS A 343 -5.91 -17.47 -9.42
C LYS A 343 -7.27 -17.27 -10.08
N LYS A 344 -7.37 -17.58 -11.36
CA LYS A 344 -8.63 -17.69 -12.08
C LYS A 344 -8.68 -19.04 -12.77
N SER A 345 -9.77 -19.77 -12.54
CA SER A 345 -10.10 -20.96 -13.33
C SER A 345 -11.04 -20.58 -14.46
N ASN A 346 -10.84 -21.18 -15.62
CA ASN A 346 -11.72 -21.05 -16.76
C ASN A 346 -11.87 -22.40 -17.46
N ILE A 347 -12.79 -22.47 -18.41
CA ILE A 347 -13.11 -23.68 -19.17
C ILE A 347 -12.79 -23.40 -20.63
N ASN A 348 -12.04 -24.30 -21.27
CA ASN A 348 -11.86 -24.32 -22.71
C ASN A 348 -12.58 -25.55 -23.30
N LYS A 349 -12.49 -25.75 -24.62
CA LYS A 349 -13.09 -26.92 -25.29
C LYS A 349 -12.63 -28.26 -24.71
N ASN A 350 -11.40 -28.32 -24.19
CA ASN A 350 -10.78 -29.54 -23.71
C ASN A 350 -11.05 -29.80 -22.21
N GLY A 351 -11.55 -28.81 -21.46
CA GLY A 351 -11.91 -28.93 -20.05
C GLY A 351 -11.46 -27.74 -19.20
N LYS A 352 -11.32 -27.97 -17.89
CA LYS A 352 -10.97 -26.92 -16.93
C LYS A 352 -9.46 -26.66 -16.89
N TYR A 353 -9.09 -25.39 -16.87
CA TYR A 353 -7.72 -24.94 -16.62
C TYR A 353 -7.70 -23.78 -15.62
N ASN A 354 -6.51 -23.45 -15.09
CA ASN A 354 -6.31 -22.29 -14.26
C ASN A 354 -5.06 -21.50 -14.65
N VAL A 355 -5.13 -20.20 -14.39
CA VAL A 355 -4.02 -19.26 -14.45
C VAL A 355 -3.82 -18.72 -13.04
N LYS A 356 -2.62 -18.88 -12.48
CA LYS A 356 -2.22 -18.24 -11.21
C LYS A 356 -1.17 -17.19 -11.50
N VAL A 357 -1.30 -16.02 -10.88
CA VAL A 357 -0.28 -14.97 -10.92
C VAL A 357 0.13 -14.65 -9.49
N LYS A 358 1.44 -14.56 -9.26
CA LYS A 358 2.04 -14.04 -8.02
C LYS A 358 2.89 -12.83 -8.38
N LEU A 359 2.66 -11.70 -7.74
CA LEU A 359 3.44 -10.46 -7.90
C LEU A 359 4.17 -10.15 -6.59
N ASN A 360 5.39 -9.63 -6.70
CA ASN A 360 6.21 -9.15 -5.59
C ASN A 360 6.52 -7.67 -5.77
N TYR A 361 6.18 -6.85 -4.77
CA TYR A 361 6.50 -5.43 -4.77
C TYR A 361 7.49 -5.06 -3.66
N ILE A 362 8.32 -4.04 -3.90
CA ILE A 362 9.25 -3.48 -2.90
C ILE A 362 9.06 -1.98 -2.79
#